data_AF-A0A1B4V632-F1
#
_entry.id   AF-A0A1B4V632-F1
#
_cell.length_a   1.000
_cell.length_b   1.000
_cell.length_c   1.000
_cell.angle_alpha   90.00
_cell.angle_beta   90.00
_cell.angle_gamma   90.00
#
_symmetry.space_group_name_H-M   'P 1'
#
loop_
_entity.id
_entity.type
_entity.pdbx_description
1 polymer ?
#
loop_
_entity_poly.entity_id
_entity_poly.type
_entity_poly.pdbx_seq_one_letter_code
_entity_poly.pdbx_strand_id
1 'polypeptide(L)' 'MERVVLPAGGTVLDAIRASGLLERFPEIDLAKARVGIFGLAAQLGDSVEEGDRVEIYRPLVADAKAARRERAGRSRSKRR' A
#
# COMPACT_ATOMS: atom_id res chain seq x y z
N MET A 1 -5.70 12.01 6.08
CA MET A 1 -5.67 12.05 4.60
C MET A 1 -5.24 13.45 4.22
N GLU A 2 -4.26 13.57 3.34
CA GLU A 2 -3.81 14.87 2.81
C GLU A 2 -4.69 15.25 1.62
N ARG A 3 -5.04 16.53 1.46
CA ARG A 3 -5.69 17.03 0.24
C ARG A 3 -4.65 17.72 -0.61
N VAL A 4 -4.63 17.39 -1.90
CA VAL A 4 -3.70 17.95 -2.88
C VAL A 4 -4.48 18.50 -4.06
N VAL A 5 -3.95 19.53 -4.70
CA VAL A 5 -4.48 20.08 -5.95
C VAL A 5 -3.46 19.77 -7.04
N LEU A 6 -3.93 19.20 -8.14
CA LEU A 6 -3.11 18.82 -9.28
C LEU A 6 -3.63 19.52 -10.55
N PRO A 7 -2.76 19.77 -11.53
CA PRO A 7 -3.20 20.12 -12.87
C PRO A 7 -4.13 19.06 -13.47
N ALA A 8 -4.93 19.47 -14.45
CA ALA A 8 -5.77 18.54 -15.21
C ALA A 8 -4.92 17.43 -15.84
N GLY A 9 -5.40 16.18 -15.73
CA GLY A 9 -4.67 15.00 -16.20
C GLY A 9 -3.52 14.56 -15.29
N GLY A 10 -3.49 15.04 -14.03
CA GLY A 10 -2.55 14.54 -13.03
C GLY A 10 -2.67 13.03 -12.82
N THR A 11 -1.57 12.40 -12.44
CA THR A 11 -1.51 10.95 -12.23
C THR A 11 -1.51 10.58 -10.75
N VAL A 12 -1.69 9.29 -10.46
CA VAL A 12 -1.49 8.72 -9.11
C VAL A 12 -0.11 9.08 -8.55
N LEU A 13 0.94 9.02 -9.38
CA LEU A 13 2.30 9.41 -8.97
C LEU A 13 2.38 10.89 -8.57
N ASP A 14 1.75 11.77 -9.34
CA ASP A 14 1.75 13.21 -9.06
C ASP A 14 1.01 13.50 -7.77
N ALA A 15 -0.12 12.84 -7.52
CA ALA A 15 -0.86 12.94 -6.26
C ALA A 15 -0.01 12.53 -5.05
N ILE A 16 0.71 11.40 -5.16
CA ILE A 16 1.58 10.91 -4.08
C ILE A 16 2.73 11.89 -3.82
N ARG A 17 3.37 12.40 -4.88
CA ARG A 17 4.45 13.38 -4.75
C ARG A 17 3.97 14.69 -4.14
N ALA A 18 2.85 15.23 -4.62
CA ALA A 18 2.26 16.48 -4.13
C ALA A 18 1.83 16.37 -2.66
N SER A 19 1.52 15.17 -2.18
CA SER A 19 1.10 14.95 -0.78
C SER A 19 2.24 15.05 0.25
N GLY A 20 3.49 15.14 -0.20
CA GLY A 20 4.68 15.12 0.67
C GLY A 20 4.82 13.83 1.50
N LEU A 21 4.06 12.78 1.17
CA LEU A 21 4.03 11.55 1.95
C LEU A 21 5.37 10.80 1.87
N LEU A 22 6.03 10.84 0.72
CA LEU A 22 7.34 10.20 0.52
C LEU A 22 8.45 10.88 1.35
N GLU A 23 8.33 12.18 1.59
CA GLU A 23 9.28 12.92 2.44
C GLU A 23 9.06 12.61 3.91
N ARG A 24 7.79 12.47 4.33
CA ARG A 24 7.42 12.11 5.71
C ARG A 24 7.74 10.64 6.04
N PHE A 25 7.67 9.76 5.06
CA PHE A 25 7.86 8.31 5.20
C PHE A 25 8.83 7.79 4.14
N PRO A 26 10.15 8.04 4.30
CA PRO A 26 11.17 7.64 3.33
C PRO A 26 11.29 6.12 3.16
N GLU A 27 10.70 5.32 4.06
CA GLU A 27 10.64 3.87 3.93
C GLU A 27 9.64 3.37 2.85
N ILE A 28 8.78 4.25 2.32
CA ILE A 28 7.82 3.90 1.27
C ILE A 28 8.54 3.75 -0.07
N ASP A 29 8.72 2.50 -0.51
CA ASP A 29 9.21 2.17 -1.84
C ASP A 29 8.03 1.95 -2.82
N LEU A 30 7.74 2.95 -3.66
CA LEU A 30 6.66 2.89 -4.66
C LEU A 30 6.89 1.83 -5.75
N ALA A 31 8.12 1.35 -5.96
CA ALA A 31 8.38 0.28 -6.90
C ALA A 31 7.89 -1.09 -6.37
N LYS A 32 7.71 -1.20 -5.05
CA LYS A 32 7.25 -2.43 -4.36
C LYS A 32 5.86 -2.30 -3.76
N ALA A 33 5.44 -1.08 -3.44
CA ALA A 33 4.13 -0.81 -2.89
C ALA A 33 3.04 -0.99 -3.96
N ARG A 34 1.90 -1.55 -3.55
CA ARG A 34 0.70 -1.51 -4.39
C ARG A 34 -0.02 -0.20 -4.14
N VAL A 35 -0.58 0.39 -5.19
CA VAL A 35 -1.38 1.61 -5.08
C VAL A 35 -2.81 1.34 -5.54
N GLY A 36 -3.72 2.22 -5.14
CA GLY A 36 -5.12 2.13 -5.53
C GLY A 36 -5.84 3.46 -5.50
N ILE A 37 -6.98 3.50 -6.18
CA ILE A 37 -7.93 4.60 -6.17
C ILE A 37 -9.23 4.06 -5.59
N PHE A 38 -9.72 4.61 -4.47
CA PHE A 38 -10.95 4.17 -3.82
C PHE A 38 -11.08 2.65 -3.57
N GLY A 39 -10.01 2.00 -3.13
CA GLY A 39 -10.00 0.56 -2.87
C GLY A 39 -9.85 -0.34 -4.11
N LEU A 40 -9.74 0.25 -5.30
CA LEU A 40 -9.45 -0.45 -6.54
C LEU A 40 -7.95 -0.37 -6.83
N ALA A 41 -7.36 -1.47 -7.30
CA ALA A 41 -5.95 -1.48 -7.70
C ALA A 41 -5.72 -0.53 -8.88
N ALA A 42 -4.67 0.27 -8.79
CA ALA A 42 -4.29 1.24 -9.81
C ALA A 42 -2.77 1.16 -10.08
N GLN A 43 -2.34 1.78 -11.17
CA GLN A 43 -0.94 1.97 -11.52
C GLN A 43 -0.52 3.42 -11.23
N LEU A 44 0.78 3.64 -11.07
CA LEU A 44 1.33 4.98 -10.80
C LEU A 44 1.06 5.99 -11.93
N GLY A 45 0.86 5.52 -13.16
CA GLY A 45 0.58 6.34 -14.33
C GLY A 45 -0.91 6.57 -14.60
N ASP A 46 -1.81 5.97 -13.82
CA ASP A 46 -3.24 6.16 -14.02
C ASP A 46 -3.61 7.62 -13.69
N SER A 47 -4.49 8.20 -14.51
CA SER A 47 -5.02 9.54 -14.28
C SER A 47 -5.93 9.56 -13.06
N VAL A 48 -5.88 10.63 -12.28
CA VAL A 48 -6.78 10.87 -11.15
C VAL A 48 -7.75 12.01 -11.46
N GLU A 49 -8.96 11.90 -10.94
CA GLU A 49 -10.01 12.91 -11.05
C GLU A 49 -10.26 13.64 -9.72
N GLU A 50 -11.04 14.72 -9.78
CA GLU A 50 -11.43 15.44 -8.57
C GLU A 50 -12.23 14.51 -7.64
N GLY A 51 -11.82 14.48 -6.37
CA GLY A 51 -12.45 13.64 -5.36
C GLY A 51 -11.83 12.25 -5.24
N ASP A 52 -10.93 11.85 -6.14
CA ASP A 52 -10.22 10.58 -6.03
C ASP A 52 -9.38 10.49 -4.77
N ARG A 53 -9.50 9.32 -4.10
CA ARG A 53 -8.63 8.98 -2.98
C ARG A 53 -7.56 7.99 -3.43
N VAL A 54 -6.35 8.49 -3.53
CA VAL A 54 -5.15 7.68 -3.76
C VAL A 54 -4.71 7.00 -2.46
N GLU A 55 -4.49 5.69 -2.54
CA GLU A 55 -4.13 4.82 -1.43
C GLU A 55 -2.79 4.12 -1.73
N ILE A 56 -1.90 4.04 -0.73
CA ILE A 56 -0.65 3.28 -0.80
C ILE A 56 -0.75 2.10 0.17
N TYR A 57 -0.75 0.89 -0.36
CA TYR A 57 -0.86 -0.33 0.43
C TYR A 57 0.50 -0.80 0.93
N ARG A 58 0.55 -1.14 2.21
CA ARG A 58 1.73 -1.75 2.82
C ARG A 58 1.85 -3.22 2.39
N PRO A 59 3.06 -3.69 2.06
CA PRO A 59 3.29 -5.11 1.82
C PRO A 59 3.00 -5.93 3.09
N LEU A 60 2.54 -7.16 2.90
CA LEU A 60 2.31 -8.08 4.01
C LEU A 60 3.66 -8.52 4.58
N VAL A 61 3.89 -8.21 5.86
CA VAL A 61 5.14 -8.54 6.57
C VAL A 61 5.20 -10.02 6.95
N ALA A 62 4.05 -10.69 7.07
CA ALA A 62 3.98 -12.09 7.47
C ALA A 62 3.52 -12.98 6.30
N ASP A 63 4.35 -13.96 5.96
CA ASP A 63 3.89 -15.14 5.22
C ASP A 63 2.98 -15.95 6.17
N ALA A 64 1.67 -15.72 6.07
CA ALA A 64 0.65 -16.42 6.86
C ALA A 64 0.79 -17.95 6.80
N LYS A 65 1.41 -18.49 5.73
CA LYS A 65 1.67 -19.92 5.53
C LYS A 65 2.80 -20.42 6.45
N ALA A 66 3.84 -19.62 6.67
CA ALA A 66 4.91 -19.96 7.62
C ALA A 66 4.39 -19.94 9.07
N ALA A 67 3.66 -18.88 9.46
CA ALA A 67 3.05 -18.77 10.78
C ALA A 67 1.97 -19.86 11.05
N ARG A 68 1.29 -20.35 10.01
CA ARG A 68 0.37 -21.50 10.13
C ARG A 68 1.13 -22.82 10.35
N ARG A 69 2.26 -23.03 9.66
CA ARG A 69 3.10 -24.23 9.85
C ARG A 69 3.65 -24.33 11.27
N GLU A 70 4.16 -23.24 11.84
CA GLU A 70 4.70 -23.25 13.21
C GLU A 70 3.62 -23.57 14.26
N ARG A 71 2.41 -23.03 14.09
CA ARG A 71 1.27 -23.29 15.00
C ARG A 71 0.80 -24.76 14.96
N ALA A 72 0.79 -25.39 13.78
CA ALA A 72 0.43 -26.80 13.65
C ALA A 72 1.48 -27.75 14.27
N GLY A 73 2.75 -27.34 14.33
CA GLY A 73 3.81 -28.12 14.97
C GLY A 73 3.73 -28.14 16.50
N ARG A 74 3.37 -27.01 17.13
CA ARG A 74 3.29 -26.90 18.60
C ARG A 74 2.16 -27.75 19.23
N SER A 75 1.06 -28.02 18.50
CA SER A 75 -0.05 -28.82 19.03
C SER A 75 0.26 -30.31 19.20
N ARG A 76 1.31 -30.84 18.54
CA ARG A 76 1.73 -32.24 18.68
C ARG A 76 2.62 -32.52 19.90
N SER A 77 3.17 -31.48 20.57
CA SER A 77 4.13 -31.67 21.67
C SER A 77 3.53 -31.64 23.09
N LYS A 78 2.23 -31.38 23.25
CA LYS A 78 1.55 -31.32 24.57
C LYS A 78 0.80 -32.59 24.98
N ARG A 79 1.14 -33.75 24.43
CA ARG A 79 0.77 -35.07 24.97
C ARG A 79 2.05 -35.83 25.34
N ARG A 80 2.58 -35.55 26.52
CA ARG A 80 3.46 -36.45 27.28
C ARG A 80 3.15 -36.29 28.75
#